data_AF-A0A9C9X1E9-F1
#
_entry.id   AF-A0A9C9X1E9-F1
#
_cell.length_a   1.000
_cell.length_b   1.000
_cell.length_c   1.000
_cell.angle_alpha   90.00
_cell.angle_beta   90.00
_cell.angle_gamma   90.00
#
_symmetry.space_group_name_H-M   'P 1'
#
loop_
_entity.id
_entity.type
_entity.pdbx_description
1 polymer ?
#
loop_
_entity_poly.entity_id
_entity_poly.type
_entity_poly.pdbx_seq_one_letter_code
_entity_poly.pdbx_strand_id
1 'polypeptide(L)'
;MSTIVIIGIALGLAMDALAVAVTTGIILPKITPRHYFRLSFHFGLFQAFMPVVGWLAGRTIAGYIQAWDHWIAFGLLGFIGGKMIYESFQEHRSQ
;
A
#
# COMPACT_ATOMS: atom_id res chain seq x y z
N MET A 1 16.18 8.27 12.81
CA MET A 1 14.83 8.12 12.22
C MET A 1 14.03 9.36 12.60
N SER A 2 13.70 10.22 11.64
CA SER A 2 12.93 11.45 11.92
C SER A 2 11.51 11.06 12.35
N THR A 3 11.02 11.60 13.47
CA THR A 3 9.67 11.33 13.98
C THR A 3 8.59 11.61 12.93
N ILE A 4 8.83 12.56 12.03
CA ILE A 4 7.96 12.91 10.91
C ILE A 4 7.77 11.73 9.95
N VAL A 5 8.84 10.97 9.67
CA VAL A 5 8.78 9.81 8.76
C VAL A 5 7.97 8.69 9.38
N ILE A 6 8.14 8.45 10.68
CA ILE A 6 7.38 7.43 11.42
C ILE A 6 5.89 7.80 11.44
N ILE A 7 5.57 9.06 11.72
CA ILE A 7 4.19 9.57 11.71
C ILE A 7 3.60 9.49 10.29
N GLY A 8 4.38 9.84 9.26
CA GLY A 8 3.94 9.75 7.86
C GLY A 8 3.62 8.32 7.42
N ILE A 9 4.48 7.36 7.76
CA ILE A 9 4.24 5.93 7.49
C ILE A 9 3.02 5.44 8.28
N ALA A 10 2.90 5.80 9.56
CA ALA A 10 1.76 5.40 10.39
C ALA A 10 0.43 5.95 9.85
N LEU A 11 0.41 7.21 9.42
CA LEU A 11 -0.76 7.83 8.79
C LEU A 11 -1.09 7.16 7.46
N GLY A 12 -0.11 6.91 6.59
CA GLY A 12 -0.32 6.21 5.32
C GLY A 12 -0.90 4.80 5.52
N LEU A 13 -0.36 4.05 6.48
CA LEU A 13 -0.88 2.73 6.85
C LEU A 13 -2.32 2.83 7.39
N ALA A 14 -2.60 3.82 8.24
CA ALA A 14 -3.93 4.03 8.79
C ALA A 14 -4.96 4.38 7.70
N MET A 15 -4.57 5.16 6.69
CA MET A 15 -5.43 5.51 5.55
C MET A 15 -5.83 4.29 4.71
N ASP A 16 -4.93 3.33 4.51
CA ASP A 16 -5.21 2.09 3.77
C ASP A 16 -6.27 1.22 4.50
N ALA A 17 -6.07 0.99 5.80
CA ALA A 17 -7.03 0.26 6.63
C ALA A 17 -8.39 0.99 6.75
N LEU A 18 -8.37 2.33 6.80
CA LEU A 18 -9.58 3.14 6.82
C LEU A 18 -10.36 3.03 5.51
N ALA A 19 -9.68 3.09 4.36
CA ALA A 19 -10.31 2.97 3.05
C ALA A 19 -11.06 1.63 2.95
N VAL A 20 -10.42 0.52 3.31
CA VAL A 20 -11.05 -0.81 3.27
C VAL A 20 -12.21 -0.92 4.24
N ALA A 21 -12.12 -0.36 5.45
CA ALA A 21 -13.22 -0.35 6.41
C ALA A 21 -14.44 0.43 5.88
N VAL A 22 -14.23 1.63 5.31
CA VAL A 22 -15.29 2.47 4.75
C VAL A 22 -15.92 1.80 3.52
N THR A 23 -15.10 1.32 2.59
CA THR A 23 -15.57 0.62 1.38
C THR A 23 -16.38 -0.63 1.73
N THR A 24 -15.93 -1.43 2.70
CA THR A 24 -16.67 -2.61 3.16
C THR A 24 -17.97 -2.22 3.87
N GLY A 25 -17.97 -1.12 4.62
CA GLY A 25 -19.17 -0.59 5.28
C GLY A 25 -20.24 -0.09 4.30
N ILE A 26 -19.83 0.40 3.12
CA ILE A 26 -20.75 0.90 2.08
C ILE A 26 -21.24 -0.23 1.16
N ILE A 27 -20.37 -1.19 0.80
CA ILE A 27 -20.67 -2.21 -0.23
C ILE A 27 -21.55 -3.35 0.30
N LEU A 28 -21.58 -3.63 1.61
CA LEU A 28 -22.26 -4.81 2.14
C LEU A 28 -23.65 -4.51 2.75
N PRO A 29 -24.77 -4.77 2.03
CA PRO A 29 -26.13 -4.52 2.54
C PRO A 29 -26.62 -5.54 3.57
N LYS A 30 -26.00 -6.73 3.67
CA LYS A 30 -26.28 -7.76 4.69
C LYS A 30 -24.98 -8.24 5.32
N ILE A 31 -24.75 -7.80 6.54
CA ILE A 31 -23.50 -7.95 7.26
C ILE A 31 -23.48 -9.31 7.97
N THR A 32 -22.66 -10.25 7.49
CA THR A 32 -22.35 -11.45 8.28
C THR A 32 -21.05 -11.21 9.03
N PRO A 33 -20.99 -11.31 10.38
CA PRO A 33 -19.80 -11.01 11.16
C PRO A 33 -18.58 -11.87 10.76
N ARG A 34 -18.80 -13.05 10.16
CA ARG A 34 -17.74 -13.90 9.60
C ARG A 34 -16.94 -13.26 8.47
N HIS A 35 -17.57 -12.47 7.59
CA HIS A 35 -16.87 -11.83 6.48
C HIS A 35 -16.01 -10.66 6.96
N TYR A 36 -16.56 -9.85 7.87
CA TYR A 36 -15.82 -8.75 8.50
C TYR A 36 -14.63 -9.27 9.29
N PHE A 37 -14.84 -10.33 10.10
CA PHE A 37 -13.76 -10.95 10.86
C PHE A 37 -12.65 -11.47 9.95
N ARG A 38 -12.97 -12.19 8.86
CA ARG A 38 -11.96 -12.66 7.91
C ARG A 38 -11.24 -11.49 7.26
N LEU A 39 -11.95 -10.46 6.80
CA LEU A 39 -11.35 -9.32 6.12
C LEU A 39 -10.41 -8.55 7.06
N SER A 40 -10.90 -8.11 8.23
CA SER A 40 -10.09 -7.36 9.20
C SER A 40 -8.91 -8.18 9.73
N PHE A 41 -9.07 -9.49 9.89
CA PHE A 41 -7.98 -10.38 10.31
C PHE A 41 -6.87 -10.46 9.27
N HIS A 42 -7.20 -10.71 7.99
CA HIS A 42 -6.19 -10.76 6.94
C HIS A 42 -5.58 -9.38 6.72
N PHE A 43 -6.38 -8.32 6.69
CA PHE A 43 -5.91 -6.96 6.48
C PHE A 43 -4.95 -6.51 7.58
N GLY A 44 -5.32 -6.71 8.87
CA GLY A 44 -4.44 -6.39 9.99
C GLY A 44 -3.17 -7.24 10.04
N LEU A 45 -3.29 -8.55 9.73
CA LEU A 45 -2.14 -9.45 9.69
C LEU A 45 -1.14 -9.03 8.60
N PHE A 46 -1.60 -8.78 7.38
CA PHE A 46 -0.74 -8.33 6.28
C PHE A 46 -0.19 -6.93 6.51
N GLN A 47 -0.97 -6.04 7.13
CA GLN A 47 -0.55 -4.68 7.44
C GLN A 47 0.52 -4.61 8.53
N ALA A 48 0.53 -5.54 9.49
CA ALA A 48 1.64 -5.69 10.44
C ALA A 48 2.83 -6.44 9.82
N PHE A 49 2.56 -7.42 8.95
CA PHE A 49 3.57 -8.23 8.30
C PHE A 49 4.43 -7.43 7.31
N MET A 50 3.81 -6.54 6.52
CA MET A 50 4.51 -5.75 5.50
C MET A 50 5.63 -4.86 6.07
N PRO A 51 5.43 -4.04 7.13
CA PRO A 51 6.51 -3.30 7.78
C PRO A 51 7.59 -4.19 8.40
N VAL A 52 7.23 -5.35 8.97
CA VAL A 52 8.19 -6.29 9.56
C VAL A 52 9.09 -6.88 8.48
N VAL A 53 8.51 -7.33 7.36
CA VAL A 53 9.28 -7.84 6.21
C VAL A 53 10.10 -6.72 5.59
N GLY A 54 9.54 -5.51 5.44
CA GLY A 54 10.25 -4.35 4.93
C GLY A 54 11.45 -3.95 5.78
N TRP A 55 11.33 -4.04 7.11
CA TRP A 55 12.44 -3.79 8.03
C TRP A 55 13.52 -4.88 7.94
N LEU A 56 13.12 -6.16 7.83
CA LEU A 56 14.05 -7.29 7.67
C LEU A 56 14.80 -7.19 6.34
N ALA A 57 14.07 -7.01 5.24
CA ALA A 57 14.62 -6.86 3.91
C ALA A 57 15.48 -5.59 3.80
N GLY A 58 15.02 -4.48 4.38
CA GLY A 58 15.76 -3.23 4.46
C GLY A 58 17.11 -3.39 5.16
N ARG A 59 17.20 -4.15 6.25
CA ARG A 59 18.48 -4.43 6.94
C ARG A 59 19.48 -5.18 6.05
N THR A 60 19.03 -6.14 5.25
CA THR A 60 19.89 -6.96 4.37
C THR A 60 20.25 -6.23 3.08
N ILE A 61 19.33 -5.43 2.55
CA ILE A 61 19.43 -4.80 1.23
C ILE A 61 20.00 -3.36 1.32
N ALA A 62 19.86 -2.68 2.48
CA ALA A 62 20.37 -1.31 2.66
C ALA A 62 21.86 -1.17 2.36
N GLY A 63 22.67 -2.22 2.61
CA GLY A 63 24.10 -2.21 2.30
C GLY A 63 24.42 -2.12 0.79
N TYR A 64 23.53 -2.60 -0.07
CA TYR A 64 23.72 -2.61 -1.54
C TYR A 64 22.97 -1.46 -2.24
N ILE A 65 21.87 -0.97 -1.65
CA ILE A 65 20.94 -0.03 -2.30
C ILE A 65 21.20 1.44 -1.92
N GLN A 66 22.04 1.74 -0.93
CA GLN A 66 22.27 3.13 -0.47
C GLN A 66 22.71 4.13 -1.58
N ALA A 67 23.32 3.65 -2.66
CA ALA A 67 23.67 4.47 -3.83
C ALA A 67 22.59 4.49 -4.94
N TRP A 68 21.72 3.48 -4.99
CA TRP A 68 20.76 3.26 -6.08
C TRP A 68 19.30 3.57 -5.69
N ASP A 69 19.00 3.74 -4.40
CA ASP A 69 17.66 4.01 -3.85
C ASP A 69 16.89 5.08 -4.65
N HIS A 70 17.54 6.22 -4.91
CA HIS A 70 16.90 7.34 -5.61
C HIS A 70 16.57 7.03 -7.08
N TRP A 71 17.46 6.32 -7.78
CA TRP A 71 17.24 5.91 -9.17
C TRP A 71 16.16 4.82 -9.28
N ILE A 72 16.11 3.90 -8.32
CA ILE A 72 15.10 2.85 -8.25
C ILE A 72 13.73 3.45 -7.98
N ALA A 73 13.62 4.39 -7.03
CA ALA A 73 12.38 5.11 -6.75
C ALA A 73 11.86 5.86 -7.98
N PHE A 74 12.75 6.54 -8.71
CA PHE A 74 12.39 7.26 -9.93
C PHE A 74 11.87 6.33 -11.03
N GLY A 75 12.55 5.21 -11.27
CA GLY A 75 12.11 4.21 -12.26
C GLY A 75 10.76 3.60 -11.92
N LEU A 76 10.54 3.24 -10.66
CA LEU A 76 9.29 2.65 -10.20
C LEU A 76 8.13 3.65 -10.30
N LEU A 77 8.35 4.91 -9.91
CA LEU A 77 7.33 5.97 -10.00
C LEU A 77 6.99 6.31 -11.46
N GLY A 78 8.00 6.37 -12.34
CA GLY A 78 7.81 6.59 -13.77
C GLY A 78 7.03 5.44 -14.42
N PHE A 79 7.32 4.19 -14.04
CA PHE A 79 6.58 3.03 -14.54
C PHE A 79 5.13 3.02 -14.08
N ILE A 80 4.86 3.19 -12.78
CA ILE A 80 3.50 3.19 -12.23
C ILE A 80 2.71 4.39 -12.75
N GLY A 81 3.29 5.59 -12.72
CA GLY A 81 2.66 6.80 -13.24
C GLY A 81 2.39 6.71 -14.74
N GLY A 82 3.35 6.20 -15.52
CA GLY A 82 3.18 5.95 -16.95
C GLY A 82 2.10 4.93 -17.25
N LYS A 83 2.03 3.84 -16.47
CA LYS A 83 0.98 2.81 -16.59
C LYS A 83 -0.40 3.38 -16.28
N MET A 84 -0.53 4.22 -15.25
CA MET A 84 -1.81 4.88 -14.91
C MET A 84 -2.25 5.85 -16.01
N ILE A 85 -1.31 6.62 -16.61
CA ILE A 85 -1.61 7.49 -17.75
C ILE A 85 -2.03 6.66 -18.96
N TYR A 86 -1.30 5.58 -19.28
CA TYR A 86 -1.62 4.69 -20.39
C TYR A 86 -3.00 4.04 -20.23
N GLU A 87 -3.33 3.52 -19.04
CA GLU A 87 -4.66 2.98 -18.74
C GLU A 87 -5.75 4.05 -18.87
N SER A 88 -5.51 5.26 -18.35
CA SER A 88 -6.45 6.37 -18.48
C SER A 88 -6.73 6.76 -19.93
N PHE A 89 -5.73 6.72 -20.82
CA PHE A 89 -5.93 6.99 -22.25
C PHE A 89 -6.58 5.82 -23.00
N GLN A 90 -6.41 4.59 -22.54
CA GLN A 90 -6.98 3.40 -23.17
C GLN A 90 -8.46 3.20 -22.80
N GLU A 91 -8.87 3.58 -21.59
CA GLU A 91 -10.26 3.48 -21.12
C GLU A 91 -11.22 4.45 -21.86
N HIS A 92 -10.68 5.50 -22.48
CA HIS A 92 -11.44 6.39 -23.37
C HIS A 92 -11.73 5.81 -24.77
N ARG A 93 -11.23 4.61 -25.11
CA ARG A 93 -11.41 4.01 -26.45
C ARG A 93 -12.43 2.87 -26.49
N SER A 94 -13.07 2.55 -25.37
CA SER A 94 -14.10 1.50 -25.27
C SER A 94 -15.42 1.99 -24.65
N GLN A 95 -15.84 3.21 -24.99
CA GLN A 95 -17.26 3.57 -25.02
C GLN A 95 -17.71 3.74 -26.46
#